data_AF-A0A2E3NW92-F1
#
_entry.id   AF-A0A2E3NW92-F1
#
_cell.length_a   1.000
_cell.length_b   1.000
_cell.length_c   1.000
_cell.angle_alpha   90.00
_cell.angle_beta   90.00
_cell.angle_gamma   90.00
#
_symmetry.space_group_name_H-M   'P 1'
#
loop_
_entity.id
_entity.type
_entity.pdbx_description
1 polymer ?
#
loop_
_entity_poly.entity_id
_entity_poly.type
_entity_poly.pdbx_seq_one_letter_code
_entity_poly.pdbx_strand_id
1 'polypeptide(L)' 'EHDVSSKKMALDALREADEKDQHVTGLLYFEEGIPTLDETENLVDIPLAELPENMMRPPKETLDELLANFRS' A
#
# COMPACT_ATOMS: atom_id res chain seq x y z
N GLU A 1 31.07 1.30 8.77
CA GLU A 1 30.04 2.13 8.11
C GLU A 1 28.70 1.43 8.26
N HIS A 2 27.61 2.17 8.51
CA HIS A 2 26.27 1.60 8.65
C HIS A 2 25.55 1.70 7.30
N ASP A 3 25.25 0.56 6.70
CA ASP A 3 24.48 0.48 5.46
C ASP A 3 22.99 0.39 5.79
N VAL A 4 22.23 1.44 5.44
CA VAL A 4 20.80 1.58 5.70
C VAL A 4 19.93 0.63 4.88
N SER A 5 20.49 0.00 3.84
CA SER A 5 19.79 -1.00 3.02
C SER A 5 19.85 -2.41 3.62
N SER A 6 20.62 -2.62 4.69
CA SER A 6 20.80 -3.92 5.32
C SER A 6 19.93 -4.07 6.57
N LYS A 7 18.86 -4.85 6.45
CA LYS A 7 17.96 -5.17 7.59
C LYS A 7 18.71 -5.82 8.75
N LYS A 8 19.73 -6.63 8.46
CA LYS A 8 20.55 -7.29 9.46
C LYS A 8 21.35 -6.27 10.28
N MET A 9 21.96 -5.29 9.62
CA MET A 9 22.76 -4.25 10.29
C MET A 9 21.89 -3.35 11.17
N ALA A 10 20.68 -3.03 10.73
CA ALA A 10 19.70 -2.30 11.54
C ALA A 10 19.33 -3.08 12.83
N LEU A 11 19.11 -4.39 12.71
CA LEU A 11 18.81 -5.25 13.85
C LEU A 11 20.00 -5.40 14.80
N ASP A 12 21.20 -5.57 14.26
CA ASP A 12 22.44 -5.68 15.04
C ASP A 12 22.70 -4.36 15.81
N ALA A 13 22.49 -3.20 15.18
CA ALA A 13 22.61 -1.88 15.82
C ALA A 13 21.59 -1.67 16.96
N LEU A 14 20.34 -2.10 16.78
CA LEU A 14 19.31 -2.06 17.83
C LEU A 14 19.71 -2.92 19.03
N ARG A 15 20.22 -4.13 18.78
CA ARG A 15 20.65 -5.05 19.84
C ARG A 15 21.85 -4.53 20.60
N GLU A 16 22.85 -3.98 19.90
CA GLU A 16 24.05 -3.43 20.53
C GLU A 16 23.71 -2.26 21.46
N ALA A 17 22.72 -1.45 21.09
CA ALA A 17 22.31 -0.32 21.90
C ALA A 17 21.47 -0.73 23.11
N ASP A 18 20.62 -1.75 22.97
CA ASP A 18 19.90 -2.40 24.08
C ASP A 18 20.89 -2.98 25.11
N GLU A 19 21.94 -3.67 24.66
CA GLU A 19 23.01 -4.19 25.53
C GLU A 19 23.81 -3.09 26.26
N LYS A 20 23.81 -1.87 25.72
CA LYS A 20 24.60 -0.74 26.24
C LYS A 20 23.78 0.32 26.97
N ASP A 21 22.47 0.10 27.18
CA ASP A 21 21.52 1.11 27.68
C ASP A 21 21.60 2.44 26.89
N GLN A 22 21.81 2.34 25.58
CA GLN A 22 21.89 3.48 24.65
C GLN A 22 20.66 3.54 23.75
N HIS A 23 20.21 4.74 23.40
CA HIS A 23 19.12 4.93 22.47
C HIS A 23 19.67 5.13 21.05
N VAL A 24 19.34 4.22 20.12
CA VAL A 24 19.72 4.40 18.71
C VAL A 24 18.83 5.47 18.08
N THR A 25 19.46 6.46 17.46
CA THR A 25 18.77 7.56 16.78
C THR A 25 19.14 7.62 15.30
N GLY A 26 18.21 8.06 14.45
CA GLY A 26 18.43 8.26 13.02
C GLY A 26 17.69 7.24 12.14
N LEU A 27 18.11 7.11 10.88
CA LEU A 27 17.55 6.16 9.93
C LEU A 27 18.25 4.80 10.07
N LEU A 28 17.51 3.82 10.59
CA LEU A 28 18.00 2.46 10.85
C LEU A 28 17.93 1.56 9.61
N TYR A 29 16.79 1.59 8.91
CA TYR A 29 16.55 0.75 7.74
C TYR A 29 15.68 1.48 6.74
N PHE A 30 16.04 1.39 5.47
CA PHE A 30 15.24 1.89 4.38
C PHE A 30 15.43 1.01 3.15
N GLU A 31 14.33 0.53 2.60
CA GLU A 31 14.28 -0.27 1.39
C GLU A 31 13.25 0.37 0.46
N GLU A 32 13.72 0.83 -0.70
CA GLU A 32 12.88 1.44 -1.73
C GLU A 32 12.19 0.35 -2.57
N GLY A 33 11.00 0.67 -3.09
CA GLY A 33 10.31 -0.19 -4.06
C GLY A 33 9.54 -1.37 -3.45
N ILE A 34 9.40 -1.43 -2.12
CA ILE A 34 8.42 -2.32 -1.50
C ILE A 34 7.03 -1.76 -1.80
N PRO A 35 6.15 -2.52 -2.48
CA PRO A 35 4.80 -2.06 -2.72
C PRO A 35 4.06 -1.90 -1.39
N THR A 36 3.23 -0.86 -1.31
CA THR A 36 2.36 -0.67 -0.14
C THR A 36 1.26 -1.73 -0.12
N LEU A 37 0.57 -1.84 1.02
CA LEU A 37 -0.47 -2.86 1.20
C LEU A 37 -1.63 -2.66 0.21
N ASP A 38 -2.02 -1.42 -0.02
CA ASP A 38 -3.05 -1.03 -0.99
C ASP A 38 -2.66 -1.38 -2.42
N GLU A 39 -1.39 -1.19 -2.81
CA GLU A 39 -0.89 -1.62 -4.11
C GLU A 39 -0.91 -3.15 -4.25
N THR A 40 -0.48 -3.87 -3.21
CA THR A 40 -0.42 -5.33 -3.19
C THR A 40 -1.82 -5.96 -3.28
N GLU A 41 -2.77 -5.39 -2.55
CA GLU A 41 -4.16 -5.85 -2.50
C GLU A 41 -5.04 -5.25 -3.59
N ASN A 42 -4.46 -4.45 -4.51
CA ASN A 42 -5.18 -3.73 -5.57
C ASN A 42 -6.40 -2.95 -5.02
N LEU A 43 -6.22 -2.29 -3.89
CA LEU A 43 -7.27 -1.45 -3.31
C LEU A 43 -7.53 -0.24 -4.20
N VAL A 44 -8.80 0.14 -4.28
CA VAL A 44 -9.24 1.33 -4.99
C VAL A 44 -9.14 2.55 -4.07
N ASP A 45 -8.92 3.73 -4.65
CA ASP A 45 -8.75 4.98 -3.89
C ASP A 45 -9.97 5.34 -3.04
N ILE A 46 -11.17 5.04 -3.55
CA ILE A 46 -12.44 5.43 -2.93
C ILE A 46 -13.12 4.18 -2.38
N PRO A 47 -13.28 4.06 -1.04
CA PRO A 47 -14.00 2.94 -0.46
C PRO A 47 -15.47 3.00 -0.85
N LEU A 48 -16.11 1.83 -0.98
CA LEU A 48 -17.54 1.73 -1.34
C LEU A 48 -18.47 2.53 -0.42
N ALA A 49 -18.10 2.70 0.85
CA ALA A 49 -18.88 3.47 1.82
C ALA A 49 -18.89 4.99 1.54
N GLU A 50 -17.89 5.49 0.80
CA GLU A 50 -17.75 6.91 0.45
C GLU A 50 -18.04 7.17 -1.03
N LEU A 51 -18.48 6.14 -1.76
CA LEU A 51 -18.76 6.27 -3.19
C LEU A 51 -20.00 7.16 -3.41
N PRO A 52 -19.91 8.19 -4.28
CA PRO A 52 -21.03 9.08 -4.53
C PRO A 52 -22.17 8.36 -5.27
N GLU A 53 -23.40 8.79 -5.05
CA GLU A 53 -24.63 8.11 -5.53
C GLU A 53 -24.68 7.97 -7.07
N ASN A 54 -24.11 8.94 -7.79
CA ASN A 54 -24.01 8.90 -9.25
C ASN A 54 -23.05 7.84 -9.80
N MET A 55 -22.11 7.35 -8.98
CA MET A 55 -21.18 6.27 -9.33
C MET A 55 -21.68 4.90 -8.85
N MET A 56 -22.55 4.88 -7.83
CA MET A 56 -23.19 3.66 -7.32
C MET A 56 -24.14 3.01 -8.34
N ARG A 57 -24.73 3.80 -9.24
CA ARG A 57 -25.66 3.33 -10.27
C ARG A 57 -25.17 3.72 -11.67
N PRO A 58 -24.85 2.74 -12.53
CA PRO A 58 -24.54 3.01 -13.93
C PRO A 58 -25.69 3.73 -14.65
N PRO A 59 -25.40 4.60 -15.65
CA PRO A 59 -26.41 5.20 -16.51
C PRO A 59 -27.23 4.15 -17.25
N LYS A 60 -28.48 4.50 -17.57
CA LYS A 60 -29.41 3.60 -18.27
C LYS A 60 -28.89 3.19 -19.65
N GLU A 61 -28.21 4.12 -20.32
CA GLU A 61 -27.59 3.91 -21.64
C GLU A 61 -26.58 2.76 -21.62
N THR A 62 -25.75 2.67 -20.57
CA THR A 62 -24.76 1.58 -20.41
C THR A 62 -25.44 0.22 -20.29
N LEU A 63 -26.59 0.14 -19.62
CA LEU A 63 -27.37 -1.09 -19.54
C LEU A 63 -27.97 -1.46 -20.90
N ASP A 64 -28.49 -0.48 -21.63
CA ASP A 64 -29.10 -0.69 -22.94
C ASP A 64 -28.06 -1.18 -23.98
N GLU A 65 -26.85 -0.61 -23.98
CA GLU A 65 -25.71 -1.08 -24.79
C GLU A 65 -25.30 -2.52 -24.46
N LEU A 66 -25.18 -2.83 -23.17
CA LEU A 66 -24.80 -4.16 -22.70
C LEU A 66 -25.84 -5.20 -23.15
N LEU A 67 -27.13 -4.91 -22.99
CA LEU A 67 -28.22 -5.79 -23.43
C LEU A 67 -28.28 -5.96 -24.95
N ALA A 68 -27.93 -4.94 -25.74
CA ALA A 68 -27.86 -5.05 -27.19
C ALA A 68 -26.78 -6.05 -27.63
N ASN A 69 -25.62 -6.05 -26.96
CA ASN A 69 -24.53 -6.99 -27.23
C ASN A 69 -24.88 -8.45 -26.92
N PHE A 70 -25.80 -8.72 -25.99
CA PHE A 70 -26.27 -10.09 -25.70
C PHE A 70 -27.39 -10.59 -26.62
N ARG A 71 -27.94 -9.72 -27.47
CA ARG A 71 -29.03 -10.05 -28.41
C ARG A 71 -28.54 -10.36 -29.82
N SER A 72 -27.23 -10.29 -30.09
CA SER A 72 -26.61 -10.68 -31.36
C SER A 72 -26.21 -12.15 -31.38
#